data_AF-A0A6L5T3S2-F1
#
_entry.id   AF-A0A6L5T3S2-F1
#
_cell.length_a   1.000
_cell.length_b   1.000
_cell.length_c   1.000
_cell.angle_alpha   90.00
_cell.angle_beta   90.00
_cell.angle_gamma   90.00
#
_symmetry.space_group_name_H-M   'P 1'
#
loop_
_entity.id
_entity.type
_entity.pdbx_description
1 polymer ?
#
loop_
_entity_poly.entity_id
_entity_poly.type
_entity_poly.pdbx_seq_one_letter_code
_entity_poly.pdbx_strand_id
1 'polypeptide(L)'
;MIIKRNQIISNNILSEFLTKHRAEVIDVCITEYDEQAFVNGIREEGRQEGRALTLFSLVNSGNLKPDIAAKELGISIHEFEIAMKEAGMNQPVSK
;
A
#
# COMPACT_ATOMS: atom_id res chain seq x y z
N MET A 1 -5.13 17.09 6.39
CA MET A 1 -6.21 18.07 6.72
C MET A 1 -6.98 18.43 5.44
N ILE A 2 -8.30 18.69 5.48
CA ILE A 2 -9.07 19.19 4.31
C ILE A 2 -9.34 20.68 4.51
N ILE A 3 -8.83 21.52 3.62
CA ILE A 3 -9.08 22.98 3.65
C ILE A 3 -10.14 23.31 2.61
N LYS A 4 -11.23 23.97 3.03
CA LYS A 4 -12.35 24.35 2.16
C LYS A 4 -12.12 25.70 1.48
N ARG A 5 -12.72 25.92 0.31
CA ARG A 5 -12.66 27.17 -0.50
C ARG A 5 -12.66 28.47 0.32
N ASN A 6 -13.59 28.61 1.27
CA ASN A 6 -13.73 29.85 2.04
C ASN A 6 -12.51 30.11 2.96
N GLN A 7 -11.87 29.06 3.49
CA GLN A 7 -10.65 29.17 4.29
C GLN A 7 -9.42 29.44 3.42
N ILE A 8 -9.41 28.94 2.19
CA ILE A 8 -8.33 29.16 1.21
C ILE A 8 -8.29 30.65 0.81
N ILE A 9 -9.46 31.23 0.50
CA ILE A 9 -9.60 32.66 0.16
C ILE A 9 -9.21 33.55 1.35
N SER A 10 -9.66 33.22 2.58
CA SER A 10 -9.32 34.02 3.77
C SER A 10 -7.84 34.00 4.11
N ASN A 11 -7.16 32.88 3.84
CA ASN A 11 -5.73 32.72 4.10
C ASN A 11 -4.85 33.27 2.95
N ASN A 12 -5.46 33.91 1.94
CA ASN A 12 -4.80 34.43 0.74
C ASN A 12 -4.02 33.37 -0.07
N ILE A 13 -4.32 32.09 0.14
CA ILE A 13 -3.75 30.99 -0.63
C ILE A 13 -4.61 30.88 -1.88
N LEU A 14 -4.07 31.09 -3.09
CA LEU A 14 -4.83 30.97 -4.36
C LEU A 14 -6.12 31.84 -4.45
N SER A 15 -6.25 32.88 -3.62
CA SER A 15 -7.44 33.71 -3.49
C SER A 15 -7.82 34.40 -4.81
N GLU A 16 -6.84 34.94 -5.52
CA GLU A 16 -7.02 35.63 -6.81
C GLU A 16 -7.52 34.67 -7.89
N PHE A 17 -6.95 33.46 -7.93
CA PHE A 17 -7.35 32.39 -8.84
C PHE A 17 -8.79 31.93 -8.58
N LEU A 18 -9.14 31.61 -7.33
CA LEU A 18 -10.49 31.14 -6.97
C LEU A 18 -11.57 32.21 -7.10
N THR A 19 -11.20 33.49 -6.89
CA THR A 19 -12.13 34.62 -7.05
C THR A 19 -12.43 34.90 -8.52
N LYS A 20 -11.43 34.77 -9.40
CA LYS A 20 -11.58 34.97 -10.85
C LYS A 20 -12.40 33.87 -11.52
N HIS A 21 -12.28 32.63 -11.04
CA HIS A 21 -13.00 31.45 -11.56
C HIS A 21 -14.25 31.07 -10.76
N ARG A 22 -14.79 32.00 -9.96
CA ARG A 22 -15.91 31.78 -9.00
C ARG A 22 -17.21 31.24 -9.61
N ALA A 23 -17.42 31.40 -10.91
CA ALA A 23 -18.63 30.94 -11.61
C ALA A 23 -18.53 29.48 -12.08
N GLU A 24 -17.31 28.94 -12.21
CA GLU A 24 -17.03 27.58 -12.69
C GLU A 24 -16.64 26.63 -11.56
N VAL A 25 -16.13 27.16 -10.45
CA VAL A 25 -15.63 26.38 -9.31
C VAL A 25 -16.66 26.37 -8.17
N ILE A 26 -17.41 25.26 -8.07
CA ILE A 26 -18.48 25.06 -7.07
C ILE A 26 -17.90 24.77 -5.68
N ASP A 27 -16.87 23.93 -5.58
CA ASP A 27 -16.15 23.62 -4.33
C ASP A 27 -14.68 23.23 -4.60
N VAL A 28 -13.79 23.58 -3.68
CA VAL A 28 -12.36 23.21 -3.73
C VAL A 28 -11.94 22.70 -2.37
N CYS A 29 -11.37 21.50 -2.39
CA CYS A 29 -10.69 20.90 -1.27
C CYS A 29 -9.20 20.79 -1.60
N ILE A 30 -8.35 21.39 -0.76
CA ILE A 30 -6.91 21.12 -0.78
C ILE A 30 -6.63 20.14 0.35
N THR A 31 -6.03 19.02 -0.01
CA THR A 31 -5.47 18.05 0.94
C THR A 31 -3.97 18.21 0.97
N GLU A 32 -3.40 18.21 2.16
CA GLU A 32 -1.94 18.10 2.32
C GLU A 32 -1.49 16.73 1.82
N TYR A 33 -0.56 16.72 0.88
CA TYR A 33 0.14 15.52 0.50
C TYR A 33 1.26 15.27 1.51
N ASP A 34 1.13 14.18 2.27
CA ASP A 34 2.16 13.73 3.19
C ASP A 34 3.10 12.79 2.45
N GLU A 35 4.14 13.36 1.86
CA GLU A 35 5.17 12.62 1.13
C GLU A 35 5.84 11.58 2.04
N GLN A 36 6.02 11.87 3.33
CA GLN A 36 6.68 10.97 4.25
C GLN A 36 5.79 9.76 4.55
N ALA A 37 4.48 9.97 4.78
CA ALA A 37 3.53 8.87 4.93
C ALA A 37 3.46 8.01 3.66
N PHE A 38 3.46 8.65 2.48
CA PHE A 38 3.45 7.93 1.20
C PHE A 38 4.72 7.08 0.99
N VAL A 39 5.90 7.67 1.17
CA VAL A 39 7.19 6.97 1.03
C VAL A 39 7.33 5.86 2.07
N ASN A 40 6.89 6.09 3.31
CA ASN A 40 6.88 5.06 4.34
C ASN A 40 5.95 3.91 4.00
N GLY A 41 4.79 4.19 3.39
CA GLY A 41 3.87 3.18 2.89
C GLY A 41 4.53 2.24 1.88
N ILE A 42 5.15 2.81 0.84
CA ILE A 42 5.88 2.04 -0.19
C ILE A 42 7.01 1.21 0.44
N ARG A 43 7.78 1.82 1.36
CA ARG A 43 8.91 1.15 2.00
C ARG A 43 8.45 -0.05 2.84
N GLU A 44 7.35 0.08 3.55
CA GLU A 44 6.82 -1.00 4.39
C GLU A 44 6.18 -2.11 3.55
N GLU A 45 5.46 -1.76 2.48
CA GLU A 45 4.92 -2.72 1.51
C GLU A 45 6.04 -3.59 0.92
N GLY A 46 7.09 -2.97 0.38
CA GLY A 46 8.24 -3.70 -0.17
C GLY A 46 8.96 -4.56 0.88
N ARG A 47 8.98 -4.15 2.14
CA ARG A 47 9.53 -4.94 3.25
C ARG A 47 8.68 -6.19 3.54
N GLN A 48 7.36 -6.10 3.42
CA GLN A 48 6.45 -7.22 3.62
C GLN A 48 6.49 -8.19 2.44
N GLU A 49 6.50 -7.67 1.21
CA GLU A 49 6.68 -8.47 -0.01
C GLU A 49 8.01 -9.23 0.02
N GLY A 50 9.12 -8.57 0.40
CA GLY A 50 10.42 -9.22 0.53
C GLY A 50 10.42 -10.34 1.57
N ARG A 51 9.69 -10.17 2.68
CA ARG A 51 9.52 -11.25 3.68
C ARG A 51 8.71 -12.41 3.11
N ALA A 52 7.59 -12.14 2.45
CA ALA A 52 6.75 -13.16 1.84
C ALA A 52 7.54 -13.97 0.80
N LEU A 53 8.25 -13.31 -0.12
CA LEU A 53 9.10 -13.97 -1.12
C LEU A 53 10.19 -14.85 -0.50
N THR A 54 10.81 -14.40 0.60
CA THR A 54 11.80 -15.21 1.32
C THR A 54 11.17 -16.49 1.86
N LEU A 55 10.00 -16.39 2.51
CA LEU A 55 9.28 -17.53 3.04
C LEU A 55 8.81 -18.47 1.94
N PHE A 56 8.30 -17.93 0.83
CA PHE A 56 7.92 -18.71 -0.34
C PHE A 56 9.12 -19.49 -0.89
N SER A 57 10.30 -18.87 -1.01
CA SER A 57 11.52 -19.52 -1.50
C SER A 57 11.99 -20.64 -0.57
N LEU A 58 11.91 -20.43 0.75
CA LEU A 58 12.25 -21.44 1.75
C LEU A 58 11.30 -22.64 1.71
N VAL A 59 10.00 -22.40 1.51
CA VAL A 59 9.01 -23.46 1.33
C VAL A 59 9.22 -24.17 -0.01
N ASN A 60 9.45 -23.42 -1.08
CA ASN A 60 9.68 -23.95 -2.43
C ASN A 60 10.93 -24.87 -2.49
N SER A 61 11.97 -24.52 -1.73
CA SER A 61 13.19 -25.32 -1.58
C SER A 61 13.06 -26.48 -0.58
N GLY A 62 11.93 -26.62 0.10
CA GLY A 62 11.68 -27.67 1.10
C GLY A 62 12.37 -27.44 2.45
N ASN A 63 12.97 -26.27 2.67
CA ASN A 63 13.67 -25.92 3.91
C ASN A 63 12.72 -25.44 5.03
N LEU A 64 11.48 -25.12 4.68
CA LEU A 64 10.46 -24.67 5.62
C LEU A 64 9.12 -25.32 5.27
N LYS A 65 8.33 -25.65 6.30
CA LYS A 65 6.99 -26.17 6.07
C LYS A 65 5.99 -25.01 5.83
N PRO A 66 5.02 -25.18 4.91
CA PRO A 66 4.03 -24.14 4.60
C PRO A 66 3.23 -23.64 5.80
N ASP A 67 2.95 -24.48 6.79
CA ASP A 67 2.19 -24.13 8.00
C ASP A 67 2.92 -23.11 8.88
N ILE A 68 4.25 -23.26 9.02
CA ILE A 68 5.08 -22.33 9.78
C ILE A 68 5.17 -21.00 9.03
N ALA A 69 5.37 -21.06 7.71
CA ALA A 69 5.47 -19.87 6.87
C ALA A 69 4.18 -19.04 6.84
N ALA A 70 3.02 -19.70 6.73
CA ALA A 70 1.71 -19.06 6.79
C ALA A 70 1.47 -18.37 8.15
N LYS A 71 1.84 -19.05 9.25
CA LYS A 71 1.75 -18.49 10.60
C LYS A 71 2.62 -17.25 10.78
N GLU A 72 3.84 -17.23 10.23
CA GLU A 72 4.72 -16.05 10.31
C GLU A 72 4.22 -14.86 9.50
N LEU A 73 3.46 -15.12 8.42
CA LEU A 73 2.76 -14.07 7.67
C LEU A 73 1.41 -13.68 8.29
N GLY A 74 0.96 -14.40 9.32
CA GLY A 74 -0.34 -14.16 9.96
C GLY A 74 -1.53 -14.49 9.08
N ILE A 75 -1.35 -15.35 8.07
CA ILE A 75 -2.39 -15.76 7.11
C ILE A 75 -2.71 -17.25 7.25
N SER A 76 -3.82 -17.68 6.67
CA SER A 76 -4.14 -19.10 6.58
C SER A 76 -3.19 -19.83 5.63
N ILE A 77 -3.04 -21.15 5.83
CA ILE A 77 -2.28 -21.99 4.91
C ILE A 77 -2.85 -21.90 3.49
N HIS A 78 -4.17 -21.83 3.34
CA HIS A 78 -4.80 -21.74 2.04
C HIS A 78 -4.44 -20.44 1.30
N GLU A 79 -4.49 -19.30 1.98
CA GLU A 79 -4.06 -18.01 1.42
C GLU A 79 -2.58 -18.01 1.06
N PHE A 80 -1.76 -18.63 1.90
CA PHE A 80 -0.33 -18.79 1.63
C PHE A 80 -0.06 -19.58 0.35
N GLU A 81 -0.77 -20.69 0.13
CA GLU A 81 -0.64 -21.50 -1.09
C GLU A 81 -1.08 -20.77 -2.35
N ILE A 82 -2.15 -19.96 -2.26
CA ILE A 82 -2.59 -19.11 -3.37
C ILE A 82 -1.51 -18.09 -3.70
N ALA A 83 -1.02 -17.36 -2.70
CA ALA A 83 0.02 -16.34 -2.88
C ALA A 83 1.32 -16.93 -3.44
N MET A 84 1.71 -18.13 -3.01
CA MET A 84 2.85 -18.85 -3.58
C MET A 84 2.67 -19.18 -5.07
N LYS A 85 1.47 -19.64 -5.47
CA LYS A 85 1.17 -19.95 -6.87
C LYS A 85 1.16 -18.69 -7.73
N GLU A 86 0.59 -17.60 -7.22
CA GLU A 86 0.62 -16.29 -7.88
C GLU A 86 2.04 -15.76 -8.05
N ALA A 87 2.93 -16.03 -7.08
CA ALA A 87 4.35 -15.73 -7.16
C ALA A 87 5.14 -16.68 -8.10
N GLY A 88 4.47 -17.62 -8.78
CA GLY A 88 5.11 -18.57 -9.70
C GLY A 88 5.94 -19.66 -9.04
N MET A 89 5.79 -19.87 -7.72
CA MET A 89 6.49 -20.92 -6.99
C MET A 89 5.68 -22.22 -7.00
N ASN A 90 6.30 -23.31 -7.44
CA ASN A 90 5.70 -24.64 -7.44
C ASN A 90 6.13 -25.34 -6.16
N GLN A 91 5.20 -25.60 -5.22
CA GLN A 91 5.48 -26.40 -4.02
C GLN A 91 6.38 -27.60 -4.36
N PRO A 92 7.42 -27.90 -3.56
CA PRO A 92 8.26 -29.06 -3.83
C PRO A 92 7.34 -30.27 -3.78
N VAL A 93 7.25 -30.97 -4.90
CA VAL A 93 6.51 -32.22 -4.99
C VAL A 93 7.17 -33.16 -4.00
N SER A 94 6.48 -33.45 -2.89
CA SER A 94 6.92 -34.45 -1.92
C SER A 94 7.26 -35.72 -2.70
N LYS A 95 8.54 -36.09 -2.72
CA LYS A 95 8.95 -37.44 -3.13
C LYS A 95 8.55 -38.43 -2.05
#